data_AF-W4UW39-F1
#
_entry.id   AF-W4UW39-F1
#
_cell.length_a   1.000
_cell.length_b   1.000
_cell.length_c   1.000
_cell.angle_alpha   90.00
_cell.angle_beta   90.00
_cell.angle_gamma   90.00
#
_symmetry.space_group_name_H-M   'P 1'
#
loop_
_entity.id
_entity.type
_entity.pdbx_description
1 polymer ?
#
loop_
_entity_poly.entity_id
_entity_poly.type
_entity_poly.pdbx_seq_one_letter_code
_entity_poly.pdbx_strand_id
1 'polypeptide(L)'
;MKKYIYHTTVMGIFGLLALSGCNNEVAAPDTELVPISFNTNLPTAAVASMTRATTFTNGDKVGIVAANVATESPLPAASGWLTSNLYLNHEVGTIGNATWEHGYLEYPISLSSVKYWPFEPNKYLGFVAYSPIPSVESRITRPTSDMNLTVQNGTAGSFFPDLLYTNVVGNYNKSRVSVLLDFKHAMAKLVVRVIAVDQDGNVLSSGHPVNQLRITSLIVNTKVTQGSFNLVSSQWTLANPAGGAASQTAYTLVSPTGTPATIPYDNSTTSTSYLLPQTAGVNTVALSSLVFKVKDTSIDTEVGGEYTLDQFKQLDETPVTLEMGKTTVLLVKLQYTAIPPITPTIKIEGQLVEWDYKGTSTVVIE
;
A
#
# COMPACT_ATOMS: atom_id res chain seq x y z
N MET A 1 31.50 -41.62 56.94
CA MET A 1 31.35 -40.70 55.79
C MET A 1 32.49 -40.95 54.80
N LYS A 2 32.17 -41.02 53.50
CA LYS A 2 33.05 -41.12 52.30
C LYS A 2 33.93 -42.38 52.21
N LYS A 3 33.52 -43.45 51.50
CA LYS A 3 33.38 -43.74 50.04
C LYS A 3 34.69 -44.05 49.31
N TYR A 4 34.60 -45.16 48.60
CA TYR A 4 35.62 -46.04 48.03
C TYR A 4 36.32 -45.52 46.77
N ILE A 5 37.44 -46.20 46.50
CA ILE A 5 38.44 -46.06 45.46
C ILE A 5 38.09 -46.92 44.22
N TYR A 6 38.64 -46.54 43.05
CA TYR A 6 39.24 -47.38 41.97
C TYR A 6 38.58 -47.39 40.58
N HIS A 7 39.36 -46.99 39.55
CA HIS A 7 39.78 -47.77 38.35
C HIS A 7 40.46 -46.79 37.35
N THR A 8 41.80 -46.73 37.25
CA THR A 8 42.76 -47.61 36.52
C THR A 8 42.69 -47.48 35.00
N THR A 9 43.68 -46.73 34.48
CA THR A 9 44.11 -46.55 33.10
C THR A 9 44.67 -47.86 32.51
N VAL A 10 44.27 -48.23 31.29
CA VAL A 10 45.01 -49.21 30.46
C VAL A 10 45.17 -48.64 29.05
N MET A 11 46.42 -48.31 28.72
CA MET A 11 46.92 -48.14 27.36
C MET A 11 47.01 -49.51 26.67
N GLY A 12 46.59 -49.59 25.40
CA GLY A 12 46.83 -50.73 24.51
C GLY A 12 46.69 -50.28 23.04
N ILE A 13 47.81 -50.31 22.33
CA ILE A 13 48.06 -49.72 21.00
C ILE A 13 47.70 -50.70 19.87
N PHE A 14 47.10 -50.13 18.80
CA PHE A 14 47.16 -50.46 17.37
C PHE A 14 47.10 -51.92 16.87
N GLY A 15 46.05 -52.19 16.08
CA GLY A 15 46.07 -53.11 14.94
C GLY A 15 45.19 -52.53 13.83
N LEU A 16 45.82 -51.97 12.79
CA LEU A 16 45.18 -51.39 11.61
C LEU A 16 45.00 -52.46 10.51
N LEU A 17 44.06 -52.20 9.58
CA LEU A 17 43.73 -52.87 8.29
C LEU A 17 42.59 -53.90 8.39
N ALA A 18 41.53 -53.89 7.57
CA ALA A 18 41.13 -53.05 6.45
C ALA A 18 39.61 -53.22 6.20
N LEU A 19 39.08 -52.27 5.42
CA LEU A 19 37.68 -52.01 5.08
C LEU A 19 36.99 -53.14 4.29
N SER A 20 35.70 -53.34 4.60
CA SER A 20 34.68 -53.62 3.58
C SER A 20 33.31 -53.07 4.03
N GLY A 21 33.06 -51.82 3.63
CA GLY A 21 31.78 -51.30 3.12
C GLY A 21 30.50 -51.53 3.92
N CYS A 22 30.22 -50.64 4.88
CA CYS A 22 28.88 -50.19 5.22
C CYS A 22 29.00 -48.71 5.64
N ASN A 23 28.92 -47.79 4.68
CA ASN A 23 28.63 -46.39 5.02
C ASN A 23 27.16 -46.31 5.44
N ASN A 24 26.88 -46.72 6.66
CA ASN A 24 25.79 -46.14 7.44
C ASN A 24 26.32 -44.85 8.05
N GLU A 25 26.59 -43.85 7.22
CA GLU A 25 26.38 -42.48 7.69
C GLU A 25 24.86 -42.35 7.88
N VAL A 26 24.40 -42.82 9.03
CA VAL A 26 23.13 -42.36 9.57
C VAL A 26 23.36 -40.88 9.80
N ALA A 27 22.95 -40.05 8.83
CA ALA A 27 22.86 -38.62 9.01
C ALA A 27 22.14 -38.41 10.34
N ALA A 28 22.85 -37.90 11.35
CA ALA A 28 22.24 -37.59 12.62
C ALA A 28 21.06 -36.66 12.32
N PRO A 29 19.84 -36.94 12.82
CA PRO A 29 18.72 -36.03 12.60
C PRO A 29 19.14 -34.68 13.17
N ASP A 30 19.16 -33.66 12.33
CA ASP A 30 19.67 -32.32 12.63
C ASP A 30 18.75 -31.60 13.61
N THR A 31 18.92 -31.82 14.93
CA THR A 31 18.00 -31.42 16.00
C THR A 31 17.87 -29.90 16.26
N GLU A 32 18.54 -29.04 15.50
CA GLU A 32 18.63 -27.61 15.82
C GLU A 32 17.35 -26.84 15.46
N LEU A 33 16.77 -26.18 16.47
CA LEU A 33 15.66 -25.25 16.28
C LEU A 33 16.19 -23.88 15.85
N VAL A 34 15.93 -23.51 14.60
CA VAL A 34 16.33 -22.22 14.04
C VAL A 34 15.16 -21.23 14.10
N PRO A 35 15.25 -20.12 14.86
CA PRO A 35 14.21 -19.10 14.89
C PRO A 35 14.01 -18.41 13.53
N ILE A 36 12.77 -18.04 13.22
CA ILE A 36 12.46 -17.20 12.06
C ILE A 36 12.53 -15.74 12.50
N SER A 37 13.47 -14.99 11.92
CA SER A 37 13.50 -13.53 12.04
C SER A 37 12.68 -12.89 10.92
N PHE A 38 11.94 -11.82 11.23
CA PHE A 38 11.16 -11.07 10.26
C PHE A 38 11.62 -9.62 10.23
N ASN A 39 11.90 -9.12 9.03
CA ASN A 39 12.23 -7.73 8.79
C ASN A 39 11.30 -7.20 7.72
N THR A 40 11.01 -5.90 7.74
CA THR A 40 10.45 -5.18 6.59
C THR A 40 11.41 -4.10 6.19
N ASN A 41 11.46 -3.78 4.91
CA ASN A 41 12.15 -2.58 4.45
C ASN A 41 11.17 -1.66 3.75
N LEU A 42 11.64 -0.43 3.57
CA LEU A 42 11.02 0.55 2.70
C LEU A 42 12.08 0.86 1.65
N PRO A 43 11.95 0.38 0.41
CA PRO A 43 12.95 0.65 -0.60
C PRO A 43 12.97 2.13 -0.93
N THR A 44 14.16 2.71 -0.99
CA THR A 44 14.39 4.03 -1.58
C THR A 44 13.86 4.04 -3.02
N ALA A 45 13.06 5.05 -3.35
CA ALA A 45 12.44 5.20 -4.67
C ALA A 45 13.50 5.19 -5.79
N ALA A 46 13.71 4.04 -6.42
CA ALA A 46 14.76 3.86 -7.43
C ALA A 46 14.27 3.24 -8.75
N VAL A 47 12.99 2.85 -8.89
CA VAL A 47 12.48 2.26 -10.14
C VAL A 47 11.05 2.71 -10.45
N ALA A 48 10.87 3.29 -11.63
CA ALA A 48 9.71 4.06 -12.09
C ALA A 48 8.41 3.25 -12.40
N SER A 49 8.01 2.27 -11.59
CA SER A 49 6.73 1.57 -11.88
C SER A 49 5.94 0.99 -10.70
N MET A 50 6.37 1.18 -9.46
CA MET A 50 5.60 0.72 -8.28
C MET A 50 5.81 1.64 -7.09
N THR A 51 4.73 2.02 -6.40
CA THR A 51 4.82 2.84 -5.19
C THR A 51 4.76 1.97 -3.94
N ARG A 52 5.55 2.30 -2.92
CA ARG A 52 5.80 1.49 -1.72
C ARG A 52 5.52 2.34 -0.47
N ALA A 53 5.23 1.69 0.67
CA ALA A 53 4.79 2.34 1.90
C ALA A 53 5.68 3.53 2.32
N THR A 54 5.09 4.66 2.70
CA THR A 54 5.86 5.91 2.91
C THR A 54 6.67 5.95 4.20
N THR A 55 6.24 5.27 5.28
CA THR A 55 7.01 5.00 6.51
C THR A 55 6.24 4.08 7.44
N PHE A 56 6.93 3.15 8.12
CA PHE A 56 6.40 2.50 9.32
C PHE A 56 6.84 3.25 10.57
N THR A 57 5.95 3.29 11.56
CA THR A 57 6.22 3.83 12.90
C THR A 57 6.48 2.69 13.88
N ASN A 58 7.38 2.91 14.83
CA ASN A 58 7.59 1.95 15.92
C ASN A 58 6.25 1.69 16.65
N GLY A 59 5.89 0.42 16.79
CA GLY A 59 4.64 -0.03 17.40
C GLY A 59 3.55 -0.42 16.41
N ASP A 60 3.69 -0.06 15.12
CA ASP A 60 2.77 -0.46 14.06
C ASP A 60 2.61 -1.99 14.02
N LYS A 61 1.42 -2.44 13.63
CA LYS A 61 1.06 -3.86 13.66
C LYS A 61 0.89 -4.41 12.25
N VAL A 62 1.46 -5.58 12.02
CA VAL A 62 1.36 -6.33 10.76
C VAL A 62 0.73 -7.70 11.02
N GLY A 63 -0.02 -8.21 10.06
CA GLY A 63 -0.50 -9.58 10.05
C GLY A 63 0.36 -10.42 9.11
N ILE A 64 0.96 -11.50 9.61
CA ILE A 64 1.84 -12.38 8.84
C ILE A 64 1.17 -13.74 8.65
N VAL A 65 1.10 -14.19 7.40
CA VAL A 65 0.61 -15.51 7.04
C VAL A 65 1.76 -16.30 6.45
N ALA A 66 1.88 -17.58 6.85
CA ALA A 66 2.85 -18.49 6.27
C ALA A 66 2.16 -19.79 5.88
N ALA A 67 2.35 -20.24 4.64
CA ALA A 67 1.86 -21.51 4.13
C ALA A 67 2.97 -22.58 4.15
N ASN A 68 2.62 -23.83 4.47
CA ASN A 68 3.55 -24.95 4.31
C ASN A 68 3.72 -25.28 2.82
N VAL A 69 4.96 -25.50 2.39
CA VAL A 69 5.31 -25.78 0.99
C VAL A 69 6.28 -26.96 0.90
N ALA A 70 6.06 -27.81 -0.09
CA ALA A 70 6.82 -29.05 -0.28
C ALA A 70 8.06 -28.89 -1.19
N THR A 71 8.18 -27.77 -1.90
CA THR A 71 9.27 -27.51 -2.85
C THR A 71 9.81 -26.09 -2.68
N GLU A 72 11.07 -25.88 -3.05
CA GLU A 72 11.69 -24.55 -3.03
C GLU A 72 11.10 -23.61 -4.09
N SER A 73 10.65 -24.18 -5.19
CA SER A 73 10.03 -23.49 -6.33
C SER A 73 9.06 -24.45 -7.04
N PRO A 74 8.00 -23.95 -7.72
CA PRO A 74 7.54 -22.55 -7.77
C PRO A 74 6.95 -22.05 -6.44
N LEU A 75 6.66 -20.75 -6.36
CA LEU A 75 5.88 -20.17 -5.26
C LEU A 75 4.54 -20.89 -5.08
N PRO A 76 3.94 -20.89 -3.88
CA PRO A 76 2.75 -21.69 -3.58
C PRO A 76 1.55 -21.15 -4.35
N ALA A 77 0.87 -22.03 -5.07
CA ALA A 77 -0.41 -21.71 -5.70
C ALA A 77 -1.48 -21.37 -4.65
N ALA A 78 -2.60 -20.79 -5.08
CA ALA A 78 -3.69 -20.37 -4.20
C ALA A 78 -4.20 -21.49 -3.25
N SER A 79 -4.20 -22.75 -3.70
CA SER A 79 -4.57 -23.91 -2.88
C SER A 79 -3.63 -24.20 -1.71
N GLY A 80 -2.39 -23.72 -1.77
CA GLY A 80 -1.43 -23.81 -0.66
C GLY A 80 -1.77 -22.89 0.51
N TRP A 81 -2.64 -21.90 0.30
CA TRP A 81 -3.00 -20.89 1.30
C TRP A 81 -4.31 -21.20 2.03
N LEU A 82 -4.82 -22.42 1.90
CA LEU A 82 -5.94 -22.90 2.70
C LEU A 82 -5.56 -22.97 4.18
N THR A 83 -6.51 -22.65 5.06
CA THR A 83 -6.30 -22.60 6.52
C THR A 83 -5.66 -23.88 7.08
N SER A 84 -6.05 -25.05 6.55
CA SER A 84 -5.53 -26.35 6.97
C SER A 84 -4.04 -26.56 6.66
N ASN A 85 -3.46 -25.74 5.77
CA ASN A 85 -2.07 -25.82 5.34
C ASN A 85 -1.21 -24.65 5.88
N LEU A 86 -1.79 -23.74 6.67
CA LEU A 86 -1.06 -22.59 7.20
C LEU A 86 -0.18 -22.99 8.39
N TYR A 87 1.09 -22.57 8.33
CA TYR A 87 2.02 -22.60 9.45
C TYR A 87 1.79 -21.40 10.38
N LEU A 88 1.59 -20.19 9.81
CA LEU A 88 1.16 -19.00 10.53
C LEU A 88 -0.17 -18.53 9.96
N ASN A 89 -1.16 -18.33 10.83
CA ASN A 89 -2.50 -17.90 10.45
C ASN A 89 -2.74 -16.46 10.91
N HIS A 90 -2.31 -15.50 10.08
CA HIS A 90 -2.34 -14.06 10.36
C HIS A 90 -1.80 -13.72 11.77
N GLU A 91 -0.63 -14.27 12.09
CA GLU A 91 0.07 -13.97 13.34
C GLU A 91 0.39 -12.47 13.40
N VAL A 92 0.17 -11.86 14.56
CA VAL A 92 0.38 -10.42 14.75
C VAL A 92 1.85 -10.16 15.06
N GLY A 93 2.49 -9.39 14.19
CA GLY A 93 3.81 -8.82 14.41
C GLY A 93 3.75 -7.35 14.81
N THR A 94 4.72 -6.92 15.62
CA THR A 94 4.94 -5.53 16.00
C THR A 94 6.22 -5.02 15.37
N ILE A 95 6.11 -3.94 14.61
CA ILE A 95 7.25 -3.26 14.00
C ILE A 95 8.05 -2.52 15.08
N GLY A 96 9.36 -2.76 15.10
CA GLY A 96 10.31 -2.10 15.98
C GLY A 96 10.90 -0.82 15.41
N ASN A 97 11.92 -0.28 16.09
CA ASN A 97 12.66 0.87 15.60
C ASN A 97 13.45 0.52 14.33
N ALA A 98 13.59 1.50 13.44
CA ALA A 98 14.36 1.30 12.23
C ALA A 98 15.85 1.00 12.53
N THR A 99 16.43 0.07 11.79
CA THR A 99 17.81 -0.36 11.86
C THR A 99 18.50 -0.17 10.51
N TRP A 100 19.85 -0.18 10.52
CA TRP A 100 20.69 -0.03 9.33
C TRP A 100 21.73 -1.15 9.24
N GLU A 101 21.30 -2.39 9.48
CA GLU A 101 22.20 -3.55 9.57
C GLU A 101 22.71 -4.01 8.20
N HIS A 102 21.91 -3.84 7.15
CA HIS A 102 22.20 -4.36 5.80
C HIS A 102 22.50 -3.26 4.77
N GLY A 103 22.84 -2.05 5.22
CA GLY A 103 23.17 -0.92 4.33
C GLY A 103 21.95 -0.18 3.74
N TYR A 104 20.74 -0.56 4.15
CA TYR A 104 19.48 0.13 3.85
C TYR A 104 18.59 0.12 5.10
N LEU A 105 17.56 0.98 5.12
CA LEU A 105 16.62 1.10 6.24
C LEU A 105 15.74 -0.15 6.33
N GLU A 106 15.82 -0.84 7.46
CA GLU A 106 14.96 -1.99 7.78
C GLU A 106 14.25 -1.75 9.10
N TYR A 107 13.15 -2.45 9.32
CA TYR A 107 12.43 -2.46 10.57
C TYR A 107 12.25 -3.92 11.00
N PRO A 108 12.80 -4.33 12.16
CA PRO A 108 12.59 -5.66 12.68
C PRO A 108 11.14 -5.82 13.13
N ILE A 109 10.58 -7.01 12.93
CA ILE A 109 9.22 -7.36 13.34
C ILE A 109 9.32 -8.41 14.44
N SER A 110 8.73 -8.08 15.59
CA SER A 110 8.65 -8.97 16.75
C SER A 110 7.29 -9.65 16.83
N LEU A 111 7.30 -10.97 17.04
CA LEU A 111 6.09 -11.76 17.29
C LEU A 111 5.89 -11.98 18.80
N SER A 112 4.66 -12.29 19.19
CA SER A 112 4.31 -12.62 20.59
C SER A 112 5.05 -13.86 21.13
N SER A 113 5.39 -14.78 20.23
CA SER A 113 6.07 -16.04 20.50
C SER A 113 7.06 -16.33 19.38
N VAL A 114 8.22 -16.90 19.73
CA VAL A 114 9.24 -17.30 18.75
C VAL A 114 8.66 -18.39 17.84
N LYS A 115 8.79 -18.20 16.53
CA LYS A 115 8.45 -19.19 15.51
C LYS A 115 9.73 -19.78 14.95
N TYR A 116 9.68 -21.03 14.52
CA TYR A 116 10.85 -21.79 14.11
C TYR A 116 10.68 -22.33 12.70
N TRP A 117 11.77 -22.41 11.95
CA TRP A 117 11.73 -23.05 10.65
C TRP A 117 11.32 -24.52 10.76
N PRO A 118 10.66 -25.08 9.72
CA PRO A 118 10.49 -26.52 9.63
C PRO A 118 11.84 -27.23 9.76
N PHE A 119 11.82 -28.32 10.50
CA PHE A 119 13.00 -29.11 10.82
C PHE A 119 13.62 -29.79 9.59
N GLU A 120 12.74 -30.41 8.83
CA GLU A 120 13.06 -31.18 7.63
C GLU A 120 13.59 -30.24 6.54
N PRO A 121 14.80 -30.49 5.98
CA PRO A 121 15.41 -29.60 4.99
C PRO A 121 14.57 -29.39 3.71
N ASN A 122 13.69 -30.34 3.39
CA ASN A 122 12.78 -30.31 2.24
C ASN A 122 11.39 -29.72 2.58
N LYS A 123 11.22 -29.13 3.76
CA LYS A 123 10.00 -28.40 4.13
C LYS A 123 10.29 -26.91 4.08
N TYR A 124 9.43 -26.19 3.37
CA TYR A 124 9.59 -24.77 3.13
C TYR A 124 8.34 -24.01 3.57
N LEU A 125 8.48 -22.70 3.71
CA LEU A 125 7.41 -21.77 4.02
C LEU A 125 7.34 -20.67 2.96
N GLY A 126 6.14 -20.37 2.49
CA GLY A 126 5.84 -19.17 1.72
C GLY A 126 5.12 -18.16 2.60
N PHE A 127 5.37 -16.87 2.41
CA PHE A 127 4.88 -15.80 3.29
C PHE A 127 4.12 -14.72 2.52
N VAL A 128 3.07 -14.19 3.15
CA VAL A 128 2.44 -12.90 2.80
C VAL A 128 2.19 -12.12 4.09
N ALA A 129 2.18 -10.79 3.98
CA ALA A 129 1.85 -9.93 5.11
C ALA A 129 1.04 -8.71 4.68
N TYR A 130 0.40 -8.06 5.66
CA TYR A 130 -0.41 -6.87 5.45
C TYR A 130 -0.46 -5.97 6.68
N SER A 131 -0.81 -4.71 6.47
CA SER A 131 -0.96 -3.67 7.49
C SER A 131 -1.94 -2.60 7.01
N PRO A 132 -2.72 -1.94 7.88
CA PRO A 132 -2.92 -2.26 9.28
C PRO A 132 -3.75 -3.55 9.48
N ILE A 133 -3.73 -4.10 10.69
CA ILE A 133 -4.53 -5.28 11.06
C ILE A 133 -5.93 -4.89 11.59
N PRO A 134 -6.94 -5.78 11.52
CA PRO A 134 -8.30 -5.49 11.96
C PRO A 134 -8.45 -4.98 13.40
N SER A 135 -7.57 -5.40 14.31
CA SER A 135 -7.61 -4.97 15.71
C SER A 135 -7.09 -3.54 15.94
N VAL A 136 -6.42 -2.96 14.95
CA VAL A 136 -5.94 -1.56 14.95
C VAL A 136 -6.82 -0.70 14.04
N GLU A 137 -7.30 -1.27 12.94
CA GLU A 137 -8.11 -0.58 11.95
C GLU A 137 -9.43 -1.31 11.70
N SER A 138 -10.51 -0.80 12.32
CA SER A 138 -11.86 -1.39 12.24
C SER A 138 -12.48 -1.39 10.84
N ARG A 139 -11.97 -0.55 9.93
CA ARG A 139 -12.37 -0.54 8.51
C ARG A 139 -11.81 -1.73 7.74
N ILE A 140 -10.89 -2.48 8.32
CA ILE A 140 -10.37 -3.73 7.75
C ILE A 140 -10.98 -4.86 8.56
N THR A 141 -11.69 -5.75 7.87
CA THR A 141 -12.19 -6.99 8.47
C THR A 141 -11.66 -8.17 7.69
N ARG A 142 -11.62 -9.32 8.35
CA ARG A 142 -11.18 -10.58 7.77
C ARG A 142 -12.27 -11.61 7.99
N PRO A 143 -12.92 -12.13 6.95
CA PRO A 143 -13.75 -13.33 7.06
C PRO A 143 -12.88 -14.45 7.63
N THR A 144 -13.35 -15.14 8.66
CA THR A 144 -12.55 -16.12 9.42
C THR A 144 -11.79 -17.07 8.50
N SER A 145 -10.46 -17.08 8.63
CA SER A 145 -9.51 -18.01 7.99
C SER A 145 -9.19 -17.82 6.49
N ASP A 146 -9.71 -16.76 5.86
CA ASP A 146 -9.49 -16.49 4.44
C ASP A 146 -8.33 -15.52 4.18
N MET A 147 -7.71 -15.62 3.00
CA MET A 147 -6.69 -14.70 2.48
C MET A 147 -7.28 -13.38 1.97
N ASN A 148 -8.59 -13.21 2.06
CA ASN A 148 -9.31 -12.02 1.67
C ASN A 148 -9.46 -11.05 2.85
N LEU A 149 -9.10 -9.79 2.63
CA LEU A 149 -9.34 -8.68 3.54
C LEU A 149 -10.47 -7.83 2.99
N THR A 150 -11.53 -7.64 3.76
CA THR A 150 -12.59 -6.70 3.40
C THR A 150 -12.25 -5.32 3.93
N VAL A 151 -12.17 -4.34 3.04
CA VAL A 151 -11.98 -2.93 3.37
C VAL A 151 -13.30 -2.21 3.16
N GLN A 152 -13.83 -1.62 4.23
CA GLN A 152 -15.07 -0.84 4.23
C GLN A 152 -14.78 0.64 4.46
N ASN A 153 -15.70 1.51 4.05
CA ASN A 153 -15.56 2.94 4.23
C ASN A 153 -15.72 3.34 5.71
N GLY A 154 -15.04 4.42 6.06
CA GLY A 154 -15.22 5.17 7.30
C GLY A 154 -15.97 6.47 7.08
N THR A 155 -15.64 7.46 7.89
CA THR A 155 -16.21 8.80 7.85
C THR A 155 -15.51 9.70 6.82
N ALA A 156 -16.16 10.81 6.45
CA ALA A 156 -15.55 11.83 5.59
C ALA A 156 -14.21 12.32 6.18
N GLY A 157 -13.18 12.45 5.34
CA GLY A 157 -11.82 12.83 5.74
C GLY A 157 -10.93 11.66 6.19
N SER A 158 -11.52 10.52 6.52
CA SER A 158 -10.85 9.26 6.86
C SER A 158 -11.61 8.09 6.22
N PHE A 159 -11.85 8.18 4.90
CA PHE A 159 -12.76 7.26 4.23
C PHE A 159 -12.18 5.85 4.12
N PHE A 160 -11.06 5.67 3.42
CA PHE A 160 -10.34 4.39 3.42
C PHE A 160 -9.02 4.50 4.20
N PRO A 161 -8.58 3.42 4.87
CA PRO A 161 -7.22 3.32 5.38
C PRO A 161 -6.23 3.07 4.24
N ASP A 162 -4.96 3.38 4.48
CA ASP A 162 -3.89 2.96 3.58
C ASP A 162 -3.56 1.48 3.84
N LEU A 163 -4.17 0.59 3.06
CA LEU A 163 -3.86 -0.84 3.12
C LEU A 163 -2.52 -1.11 2.44
N LEU A 164 -1.61 -1.71 3.18
CA LEU A 164 -0.32 -2.20 2.73
C LEU A 164 -0.32 -3.73 2.67
N TYR A 165 0.39 -4.30 1.70
CA TYR A 165 0.52 -5.75 1.52
C TYR A 165 1.89 -6.14 0.96
N THR A 166 2.26 -7.41 1.10
CA THR A 166 3.41 -7.99 0.39
C THR A 166 2.95 -8.91 -0.72
N ASN A 167 3.76 -9.06 -1.78
CA ASN A 167 3.59 -10.21 -2.65
C ASN A 167 3.93 -11.50 -1.88
N VAL A 168 3.58 -12.64 -2.46
CA VAL A 168 4.07 -13.93 -1.99
C VAL A 168 5.60 -13.96 -2.07
N VAL A 169 6.27 -14.20 -0.95
CA VAL A 169 7.73 -14.37 -0.87
C VAL A 169 8.08 -15.76 -0.33
N GLY A 170 9.20 -16.33 -0.78
CA GLY A 170 9.56 -17.71 -0.48
C GLY A 170 10.00 -18.48 -1.73
N ASN A 171 10.01 -19.81 -1.71
CA ASN A 171 9.78 -20.66 -0.53
C ASN A 171 11.09 -20.78 0.25
N TYR A 172 11.06 -20.51 1.54
CA TYR A 172 12.26 -20.49 2.39
C TYR A 172 12.25 -21.65 3.39
N ASN A 173 13.43 -22.11 3.77
CA ASN A 173 13.63 -23.10 4.83
C ASN A 173 14.69 -22.59 5.82
N LYS A 174 15.11 -23.44 6.76
CA LYS A 174 16.09 -23.10 7.81
C LYS A 174 17.46 -22.61 7.34
N SER A 175 17.80 -22.74 6.05
CA SER A 175 19.01 -22.13 5.48
C SER A 175 18.92 -20.60 5.39
N ARG A 176 17.70 -20.04 5.45
CA ARG A 176 17.45 -18.61 5.56
C ARG A 176 17.24 -18.21 7.01
N VAL A 177 18.02 -17.25 7.49
CA VAL A 177 17.92 -16.76 8.88
C VAL A 177 16.88 -15.63 9.06
N SER A 178 16.48 -14.96 7.97
CA SER A 178 15.52 -13.84 8.01
C SER A 178 14.61 -13.81 6.78
N VAL A 179 13.36 -13.42 7.01
CA VAL A 179 12.32 -13.18 6.00
C VAL A 179 12.13 -11.67 5.85
N LEU A 180 12.45 -11.15 4.66
CA LEU A 180 12.20 -9.76 4.31
C LEU A 180 10.80 -9.62 3.68
N LEU A 181 9.93 -8.89 4.37
CA LEU A 181 8.57 -8.55 3.96
C LEU A 181 8.57 -7.17 3.30
N ASP A 182 8.36 -7.14 1.99
CA ASP A 182 8.47 -5.93 1.18
C ASP A 182 7.07 -5.37 0.85
N PHE A 183 6.66 -4.35 1.61
CA PHE A 183 5.30 -3.82 1.59
C PHE A 183 5.06 -2.82 0.44
N LYS A 184 3.86 -2.90 -0.13
CA LYS A 184 3.33 -2.05 -1.21
C LYS A 184 1.95 -1.54 -0.86
N HIS A 185 1.54 -0.43 -1.45
CA HIS A 185 0.19 0.12 -1.29
C HIS A 185 -0.82 -0.69 -2.11
N ALA A 186 -1.93 -1.10 -1.49
CA ALA A 186 -3.08 -1.70 -2.16
C ALA A 186 -4.10 -0.63 -2.60
N MET A 187 -4.01 0.60 -2.13
CA MET A 187 -4.95 1.68 -2.44
C MET A 187 -4.48 2.55 -3.61
N ALA A 188 -5.38 3.35 -4.19
CA ALA A 188 -5.03 4.43 -5.12
C ALA A 188 -5.10 5.80 -4.40
N LYS A 189 -4.17 6.73 -4.67
CA LYS A 189 -4.20 8.09 -4.07
C LYS A 189 -4.92 8.99 -5.02
N LEU A 190 -5.60 9.97 -4.44
CA LEU A 190 -6.00 11.15 -5.15
C LEU A 190 -5.21 12.38 -4.69
N VAL A 191 -4.41 12.84 -5.63
CA VAL A 191 -3.87 14.19 -5.83
C VAL A 191 -4.92 15.24 -6.20
N VAL A 192 -5.10 16.39 -5.55
CA VAL A 192 -5.87 17.49 -6.17
C VAL A 192 -5.07 18.79 -6.17
N ARG A 193 -4.94 19.36 -7.37
CA ARG A 193 -4.25 20.62 -7.63
C ARG A 193 -5.18 21.56 -8.38
N VAL A 194 -5.18 22.84 -7.99
CA VAL A 194 -5.95 23.88 -8.67
C VAL A 194 -5.00 25.00 -9.05
N ILE A 195 -4.99 25.36 -10.33
CA ILE A 195 -4.18 26.46 -10.87
C ILE A 195 -5.04 27.41 -11.69
N ALA A 196 -4.55 28.63 -11.87
CA ALA A 196 -5.08 29.59 -12.81
C ALA A 196 -4.21 29.62 -14.07
N VAL A 197 -4.83 29.72 -15.25
CA VAL A 197 -4.14 29.84 -16.53
C VAL A 197 -4.77 30.93 -17.41
N ASP A 198 -3.99 31.55 -18.29
CA ASP A 198 -4.49 32.50 -19.28
C ASP A 198 -5.17 31.81 -20.48
N GLN A 199 -5.60 32.60 -21.46
CA GLN A 199 -6.24 32.11 -22.69
C GLN A 199 -5.34 31.16 -23.50
N ASP A 200 -4.02 31.33 -23.37
CA ASP A 200 -2.98 30.59 -24.08
C ASP A 200 -2.50 29.37 -23.27
N GLY A 201 -3.05 29.16 -22.05
CA GLY A 201 -2.74 28.04 -21.18
C GLY A 201 -1.55 28.25 -20.24
N ASN A 202 -0.96 29.45 -20.21
CA ASN A 202 0.17 29.75 -19.32
C ASN A 202 -0.29 29.94 -17.88
N VAL A 203 0.49 29.41 -16.93
CA VAL A 203 0.17 29.49 -15.50
C VAL A 203 0.25 30.93 -15.00
N LEU A 204 -0.83 31.38 -14.36
CA LEU A 204 -0.91 32.67 -13.69
C LEU A 204 -0.59 32.49 -12.19
N SER A 205 0.55 33.01 -11.75
CA SER A 205 1.06 32.81 -10.39
C SER A 205 0.61 33.89 -9.39
N SER A 206 0.27 35.10 -9.85
CA SER A 206 -0.18 36.21 -9.00
C SER A 206 -0.78 37.35 -9.81
N GLY A 207 -1.64 38.16 -9.18
CA GLY A 207 -2.24 39.35 -9.79
C GLY A 207 -3.76 39.30 -9.82
N HIS A 208 -4.39 40.41 -10.20
CA HIS A 208 -5.82 40.43 -10.48
C HIS A 208 -6.09 39.68 -11.79
N PRO A 209 -7.07 38.76 -11.88
CA PRO A 209 -8.07 38.40 -10.86
C PRO A 209 -7.73 37.19 -9.96
N VAL A 210 -6.60 36.49 -10.17
CA VAL A 210 -6.22 35.29 -9.39
C VAL A 210 -6.24 35.53 -7.88
N ASN A 211 -5.73 36.69 -7.44
CA ASN A 211 -5.68 37.07 -6.03
C ASN A 211 -7.06 37.26 -5.38
N GLN A 212 -8.12 37.41 -6.18
CA GLN A 212 -9.49 37.61 -5.69
C GLN A 212 -10.30 36.31 -5.71
N LEU A 213 -9.87 35.28 -6.43
CA LEU A 213 -10.55 33.99 -6.43
C LEU A 213 -10.26 33.19 -5.16
N ARG A 214 -11.31 32.58 -4.62
CA ARG A 214 -11.23 31.69 -3.45
C ARG A 214 -11.99 30.40 -3.75
N ILE A 215 -11.35 29.28 -3.49
CA ILE A 215 -12.00 27.96 -3.53
C ILE A 215 -12.89 27.88 -2.29
N THR A 216 -14.19 27.80 -2.49
CA THR A 216 -15.19 27.71 -1.42
C THR A 216 -15.56 26.27 -1.13
N SER A 217 -15.43 25.37 -2.11
CA SER A 217 -15.65 23.94 -1.91
C SER A 217 -14.72 23.12 -2.79
N LEU A 218 -14.07 22.13 -2.18
CA LEU A 218 -13.31 21.10 -2.87
C LEU A 218 -13.54 19.77 -2.15
N ILE A 219 -14.38 18.91 -2.73
CA ILE A 219 -14.85 17.68 -2.08
C ILE A 219 -14.77 16.52 -3.07
N VAL A 220 -14.19 15.42 -2.62
CA VAL A 220 -14.13 14.16 -3.38
C VAL A 220 -15.25 13.25 -2.88
N ASN A 221 -16.11 12.80 -3.78
CA ASN A 221 -17.15 11.82 -3.49
C ASN A 221 -16.90 10.50 -4.23
N THR A 222 -17.43 9.41 -3.69
CA THR A 222 -17.43 8.10 -4.35
C THR A 222 -18.68 7.29 -4.03
N LYS A 223 -19.11 6.47 -4.99
CA LYS A 223 -20.17 5.47 -4.79
C LYS A 223 -19.60 4.11 -4.36
N VAL A 224 -18.29 3.90 -4.45
CA VAL A 224 -17.66 2.63 -4.09
C VAL A 224 -17.21 2.68 -2.65
N THR A 225 -17.92 1.97 -1.78
CA THR A 225 -17.78 2.09 -0.32
C THR A 225 -17.09 0.89 0.32
N GLN A 226 -16.85 -0.18 -0.45
CA GLN A 226 -16.17 -1.37 0.06
C GLN A 226 -15.51 -2.16 -1.06
N GLY A 227 -14.52 -2.97 -0.69
CA GLY A 227 -13.84 -3.92 -1.57
C GLY A 227 -13.27 -5.09 -0.80
N SER A 228 -12.96 -6.18 -1.49
CA SER A 228 -12.23 -7.33 -0.94
C SER A 228 -10.87 -7.45 -1.62
N PHE A 229 -9.80 -7.46 -0.84
CA PHE A 229 -8.43 -7.59 -1.31
C PHE A 229 -7.88 -8.97 -0.99
N ASN A 230 -7.45 -9.70 -2.01
CA ASN A 230 -6.87 -11.02 -1.84
C ASN A 230 -5.34 -10.93 -1.68
N LEU A 231 -4.81 -11.34 -0.52
CA LEU A 231 -3.38 -11.21 -0.20
C LEU A 231 -2.46 -12.03 -1.11
N VAL A 232 -2.93 -13.18 -1.61
CA VAL A 232 -2.10 -14.12 -2.38
C VAL A 232 -2.01 -13.69 -3.84
N SER A 233 -3.15 -13.36 -4.45
CA SER A 233 -3.20 -12.89 -5.85
C SER A 233 -2.89 -11.40 -5.98
N SER A 234 -2.91 -10.65 -4.86
CA SER A 234 -2.73 -9.19 -4.84
C SER A 234 -3.76 -8.46 -5.72
N GLN A 235 -5.01 -8.93 -5.68
CA GLN A 235 -6.10 -8.41 -6.51
C GLN A 235 -7.27 -7.91 -5.67
N TRP A 236 -7.90 -6.84 -6.17
CA TRP A 236 -9.17 -6.33 -5.66
C TRP A 236 -10.35 -7.00 -6.36
N THR A 237 -11.33 -7.37 -5.56
CA THR A 237 -12.69 -7.70 -6.00
C THR A 237 -13.64 -6.62 -5.49
N LEU A 238 -14.28 -5.91 -6.41
CA LEU A 238 -15.22 -4.83 -6.12
C LEU A 238 -16.61 -5.20 -6.63
N ALA A 239 -17.65 -4.75 -5.92
CA ALA A 239 -19.02 -4.83 -6.38
C ALA A 239 -19.40 -3.51 -7.07
N ASN A 240 -20.10 -3.59 -8.21
CA ASN A 240 -20.71 -2.40 -8.79
C ASN A 240 -21.81 -1.88 -7.83
N PRO A 241 -21.79 -0.59 -7.47
CA PRO A 241 -22.88 0.01 -6.72
C PRO A 241 -24.20 -0.16 -7.47
N ALA A 242 -25.30 -0.39 -6.75
CA ALA A 242 -26.63 -0.47 -7.36
C ALA A 242 -26.96 0.80 -8.15
N GLY A 243 -27.71 0.68 -9.25
CA GLY A 243 -28.17 1.82 -10.04
C GLY A 243 -29.07 2.72 -9.20
N GLY A 244 -28.51 3.80 -8.63
CA GLY A 244 -29.19 4.67 -7.67
C GLY A 244 -28.47 4.82 -6.32
N ALA A 245 -27.34 4.13 -6.10
CA ALA A 245 -26.51 4.34 -4.92
C ALA A 245 -26.10 5.82 -4.82
N ALA A 246 -26.37 6.41 -3.66
CA ALA A 246 -25.97 7.77 -3.35
C ALA A 246 -24.44 7.86 -3.27
N SER A 247 -23.88 8.95 -3.81
CA SER A 247 -22.46 9.25 -3.64
C SER A 247 -22.21 9.64 -2.18
N GLN A 248 -21.11 9.15 -1.60
CA GLN A 248 -20.69 9.52 -0.25
C GLN A 248 -19.47 10.43 -0.32
N THR A 249 -19.40 11.42 0.57
CA THR A 249 -18.21 12.26 0.68
C THR A 249 -17.06 11.47 1.29
N ALA A 250 -16.04 11.22 0.47
CA ALA A 250 -14.82 10.56 0.90
C ALA A 250 -13.88 11.56 1.58
N TYR A 251 -13.62 12.69 0.93
CA TYR A 251 -12.66 13.69 1.43
C TYR A 251 -13.16 15.11 1.22
N THR A 252 -13.09 15.93 2.26
CA THR A 252 -13.33 17.38 2.19
C THR A 252 -11.99 18.10 2.26
N LEU A 253 -11.51 18.55 1.11
CA LEU A 253 -10.22 19.24 0.98
C LEU A 253 -10.35 20.74 1.29
N VAL A 254 -11.47 21.33 0.90
CA VAL A 254 -11.88 22.69 1.29
C VAL A 254 -13.37 22.64 1.65
N SER A 255 -13.69 23.01 2.89
CA SER A 255 -15.06 22.94 3.42
C SER A 255 -15.90 24.15 2.98
N PRO A 256 -17.16 23.95 2.52
CA PRO A 256 -18.11 25.03 2.23
C PRO A 256 -18.36 25.99 3.40
N THR A 257 -18.18 25.52 4.63
CA THR A 257 -18.40 26.30 5.85
C THR A 257 -17.09 26.73 6.53
N GLY A 258 -15.95 26.38 5.94
CA GLY A 258 -14.62 26.69 6.48
C GLY A 258 -14.00 27.94 5.85
N THR A 259 -12.72 28.14 6.15
CA THR A 259 -11.91 29.17 5.49
C THR A 259 -11.70 28.80 4.02
N PRO A 260 -12.11 29.67 3.06
CA PRO A 260 -11.86 29.43 1.65
C PRO A 260 -10.36 29.36 1.35
N ALA A 261 -9.97 28.47 0.44
CA ALA A 261 -8.57 28.33 0.04
C ALA A 261 -8.20 29.30 -1.10
N THR A 262 -6.93 29.68 -1.17
CA THR A 262 -6.38 30.48 -2.28
C THR A 262 -6.08 29.62 -3.49
N ILE A 263 -5.91 30.27 -4.65
CA ILE A 263 -5.35 29.67 -5.86
C ILE A 263 -3.93 30.25 -6.05
N PRO A 264 -2.90 29.43 -6.33
CA PRO A 264 -2.96 27.98 -6.52
C PRO A 264 -3.22 27.19 -5.23
N TYR A 265 -3.77 25.99 -5.39
CA TYR A 265 -3.99 25.00 -4.33
C TYR A 265 -3.26 23.71 -4.70
N ASP A 266 -2.56 23.11 -3.74
CA ASP A 266 -1.90 21.82 -3.89
C ASP A 266 -1.94 21.05 -2.57
N ASN A 267 -2.50 19.84 -2.59
CA ASN A 267 -2.50 18.95 -1.44
C ASN A 267 -1.49 17.79 -1.57
N SER A 268 -0.54 17.83 -2.50
CA SER A 268 0.32 16.67 -2.79
C SER A 268 1.11 16.16 -1.58
N THR A 269 1.55 17.07 -0.71
CA THR A 269 2.35 16.74 0.49
C THR A 269 1.50 16.34 1.69
N THR A 270 0.21 16.67 1.70
CA THR A 270 -0.70 16.45 2.83
C THR A 270 -1.82 15.45 2.51
N SER A 271 -1.95 15.01 1.26
CA SER A 271 -3.04 14.16 0.82
C SER A 271 -3.00 12.79 1.48
N THR A 272 -4.12 12.46 2.11
CA THR A 272 -4.48 11.15 2.63
C THR A 272 -5.74 10.62 1.92
N SER A 273 -5.98 11.10 0.70
CA SER A 273 -7.16 10.73 -0.08
C SER A 273 -6.97 9.37 -0.77
N TYR A 274 -7.24 8.30 -0.02
CA TYR A 274 -7.21 6.92 -0.50
C TYR A 274 -8.57 6.53 -1.10
N LEU A 275 -8.57 6.04 -2.33
CA LEU A 275 -9.73 5.47 -3.01
C LEU A 275 -9.45 4.02 -3.41
N LEU A 276 -10.51 3.25 -3.64
CA LEU A 276 -10.39 1.91 -4.19
C LEU A 276 -9.97 1.98 -5.66
N PRO A 277 -8.97 1.17 -6.09
CA PRO A 277 -8.48 1.19 -7.46
C PRO A 277 -9.51 0.60 -8.43
N GLN A 278 -9.37 0.92 -9.70
CA GLN A 278 -10.14 0.30 -10.78
C GLN A 278 -9.81 -1.19 -10.89
N THR A 279 -10.82 -1.99 -11.22
CA THR A 279 -10.68 -3.41 -11.55
C THR A 279 -11.25 -3.68 -12.94
N ALA A 280 -11.04 -4.88 -13.48
CA ALA A 280 -11.62 -5.27 -14.77
C ALA A 280 -13.15 -5.20 -14.80
N GLY A 281 -13.82 -5.38 -13.65
CA GLY A 281 -15.29 -5.39 -13.55
C GLY A 281 -15.92 -4.08 -13.04
N VAL A 282 -15.12 -3.18 -12.47
CA VAL A 282 -15.61 -1.94 -11.83
C VAL A 282 -14.69 -0.78 -12.16
N ASN A 283 -15.22 0.20 -12.89
CA ASN A 283 -14.57 1.49 -13.16
C ASN A 283 -14.85 2.45 -11.99
N THR A 284 -13.91 2.57 -11.06
CA THR A 284 -14.06 3.41 -9.86
C THR A 284 -13.98 4.91 -10.18
N VAL A 285 -13.38 5.28 -11.32
CA VAL A 285 -13.29 6.66 -11.80
C VAL A 285 -14.66 7.18 -12.22
N ALA A 286 -15.42 6.42 -13.01
CA ALA A 286 -16.80 6.76 -13.40
C ALA A 286 -17.80 6.75 -12.22
N LEU A 287 -17.39 6.20 -11.07
CA LEU A 287 -18.19 6.10 -9.85
C LEU A 287 -17.75 7.11 -8.77
N SER A 288 -16.83 8.01 -9.11
CA SER A 288 -16.31 9.03 -8.22
C SER A 288 -16.42 10.42 -8.86
N SER A 289 -16.44 11.46 -8.04
CA SER A 289 -16.60 12.84 -8.50
C SER A 289 -15.82 13.82 -7.64
N LEU A 290 -15.52 14.98 -8.23
CA LEU A 290 -14.97 16.15 -7.58
C LEU A 290 -16.03 17.27 -7.61
N VAL A 291 -16.47 17.70 -6.43
CA VAL A 291 -17.17 18.97 -6.27
C VAL A 291 -16.12 20.06 -6.19
N PHE A 292 -16.21 21.02 -7.09
CA PHE A 292 -15.34 22.17 -7.12
C PHE A 292 -16.17 23.45 -7.27
N LYS A 293 -16.01 24.37 -6.33
CA LYS A 293 -16.65 25.68 -6.32
C LYS A 293 -15.66 26.77 -5.99
N VAL A 294 -15.75 27.87 -6.73
CA VAL A 294 -14.90 29.04 -6.60
C VAL A 294 -15.77 30.30 -6.58
N LYS A 295 -15.37 31.26 -5.75
CA LYS A 295 -16.02 32.57 -5.65
C LYS A 295 -14.95 33.65 -5.74
N ASP A 296 -15.25 34.70 -6.48
CA ASP A 296 -14.44 35.92 -6.47
C ASP A 296 -14.85 36.79 -5.27
N THR A 297 -13.87 37.29 -4.50
CA THR A 297 -14.13 38.15 -3.33
C THR A 297 -14.84 39.47 -3.66
N SER A 298 -14.80 39.91 -4.91
CA SER A 298 -15.39 41.17 -5.36
C SER A 298 -16.85 41.06 -5.83
N ILE A 299 -17.35 39.84 -6.05
CA ILE A 299 -18.72 39.58 -6.54
C ILE A 299 -19.39 38.44 -5.77
N ASP A 300 -20.71 38.49 -5.67
CA ASP A 300 -21.46 37.47 -4.92
C ASP A 300 -21.76 36.18 -5.69
N THR A 301 -21.21 36.03 -6.90
CA THR A 301 -21.43 34.85 -7.74
C THR A 301 -20.43 33.74 -7.43
N GLU A 302 -20.94 32.56 -7.10
CA GLU A 302 -20.16 31.32 -7.01
C GLU A 302 -20.28 30.56 -8.34
N VAL A 303 -19.15 30.07 -8.85
CA VAL A 303 -19.08 29.26 -10.07
C VAL A 303 -18.50 27.90 -9.72
N GLY A 304 -19.01 26.84 -10.34
CA GLY A 304 -18.56 25.48 -10.06
C GLY A 304 -19.68 24.47 -10.17
N GLY A 305 -19.37 23.24 -9.76
CA GLY A 305 -20.28 22.11 -9.87
C GLY A 305 -19.66 20.82 -9.38
N GLU A 306 -20.32 19.72 -9.69
CA GLU A 306 -19.81 18.37 -9.50
C GLU A 306 -19.39 17.80 -10.85
N TYR A 307 -18.18 17.26 -10.90
CA TYR A 307 -17.57 16.72 -12.11
C TYR A 307 -17.14 15.28 -11.84
N THR A 308 -17.56 14.35 -12.69
CA THR A 308 -17.17 12.94 -12.52
C THR A 308 -15.71 12.75 -12.93
N LEU A 309 -15.00 11.85 -12.25
CA LEU A 309 -13.55 11.73 -12.47
C LEU A 309 -13.19 11.22 -13.88
N ASP A 310 -14.13 10.57 -14.57
CA ASP A 310 -13.96 10.06 -15.94
C ASP A 310 -14.00 11.16 -17.00
N GLN A 311 -14.46 12.37 -16.63
CA GLN A 311 -14.34 13.57 -17.46
C GLN A 311 -12.91 14.09 -17.52
N PHE A 312 -12.06 13.70 -16.56
CA PHE A 312 -10.66 14.09 -16.56
C PHE A 312 -9.90 13.20 -17.53
N LYS A 313 -9.16 13.85 -18.43
CA LYS A 313 -8.24 13.20 -19.37
C LYS A 313 -6.82 13.56 -19.02
N GLN A 314 -5.89 12.67 -19.33
CA GLN A 314 -4.46 12.95 -19.33
C GLN A 314 -4.08 13.81 -20.54
N LEU A 315 -2.82 14.30 -20.57
CA LEU A 315 -2.31 15.15 -21.64
C LEU A 315 -2.34 14.50 -23.03
N ASP A 316 -2.23 13.17 -23.08
CA ASP A 316 -2.34 12.36 -24.30
C ASP A 316 -3.79 11.94 -24.62
N GLU A 317 -4.77 12.62 -24.00
CA GLU A 317 -6.20 12.36 -24.07
C GLU A 317 -6.65 11.00 -23.51
N THR A 318 -5.76 10.22 -22.91
CA THR A 318 -6.14 8.94 -22.30
C THR A 318 -7.03 9.18 -21.07
N PRO A 319 -8.00 8.29 -20.81
CA PRO A 319 -8.82 8.39 -19.60
C PRO A 319 -7.95 8.32 -18.34
N VAL A 320 -8.33 9.11 -17.33
CA VAL A 320 -7.74 8.96 -15.99
C VAL A 320 -8.13 7.60 -15.40
N THR A 321 -7.17 6.95 -14.74
CA THR A 321 -7.35 5.69 -14.00
C THR A 321 -7.03 5.90 -12.52
N LEU A 322 -7.62 5.06 -11.66
CA LEU A 322 -7.21 4.89 -10.28
C LEU A 322 -6.49 3.55 -10.18
N GLU A 323 -5.16 3.57 -10.11
CA GLU A 323 -4.35 2.36 -10.12
C GLU A 323 -3.89 1.97 -8.71
N MET A 324 -3.89 0.68 -8.44
CA MET A 324 -3.40 0.13 -7.17
C MET A 324 -1.95 0.54 -6.96
N GLY A 325 -1.66 1.14 -5.81
CA GLY A 325 -0.34 1.59 -5.47
C GLY A 325 0.18 2.66 -6.42
N LYS A 326 -0.69 3.57 -6.87
CA LYS A 326 -0.29 4.79 -7.60
C LYS A 326 -1.07 5.99 -7.10
N THR A 327 -0.49 7.17 -7.30
CA THR A 327 -1.22 8.43 -7.16
C THR A 327 -1.84 8.79 -8.49
N THR A 328 -2.97 9.48 -8.41
CA THR A 328 -3.60 10.12 -9.55
C THR A 328 -3.71 11.60 -9.23
N VAL A 329 -3.11 12.49 -10.03
CA VAL A 329 -3.20 13.93 -9.82
C VAL A 329 -4.32 14.55 -10.65
N LEU A 330 -5.38 14.95 -9.98
CA LEU A 330 -6.39 15.77 -10.61
C LEU A 330 -5.91 17.21 -10.61
N LEU A 331 -5.52 17.69 -11.79
CA LEU A 331 -5.32 19.11 -12.01
C LEU A 331 -6.67 19.74 -12.36
N VAL A 332 -6.92 20.96 -11.88
CA VAL A 332 -8.08 21.78 -12.22
C VAL A 332 -7.53 23.11 -12.69
N LYS A 333 -7.82 23.48 -13.94
CA LYS A 333 -7.30 24.70 -14.58
C LYS A 333 -8.39 25.75 -14.74
N LEU A 334 -8.34 26.80 -13.94
CA LEU A 334 -9.21 27.96 -14.13
C LEU A 334 -8.69 28.82 -15.29
N GLN A 335 -9.34 28.75 -16.46
CA GLN A 335 -8.92 29.49 -17.64
C GLN A 335 -9.56 30.87 -17.72
N TYR A 336 -8.74 31.92 -17.84
CA TYR A 336 -9.18 33.28 -18.09
C TYR A 336 -9.15 33.60 -19.58
N THR A 337 -10.31 33.91 -20.15
CA THR A 337 -10.47 34.15 -21.59
C THR A 337 -10.44 35.64 -21.99
N ALA A 338 -10.50 36.58 -21.04
CA ALA A 338 -10.38 38.03 -21.28
C ALA A 338 -10.16 38.86 -20.00
N ILE A 339 -9.73 40.12 -20.15
CA ILE A 339 -9.75 41.18 -19.11
C ILE A 339 -11.20 41.71 -19.00
N PRO A 340 -11.72 42.07 -17.78
CA PRO A 340 -13.13 42.36 -17.51
C PRO A 340 -13.88 43.26 -18.53
N PRO A 341 -15.21 43.10 -18.67
CA PRO A 341 -16.12 42.51 -17.68
C PRO A 341 -16.74 41.22 -18.22
N ILE A 342 -16.14 40.06 -17.92
CA ILE A 342 -16.78 38.78 -18.23
C ILE A 342 -16.53 37.79 -17.09
N THR A 343 -17.61 37.12 -16.69
CA THR A 343 -17.64 36.02 -15.73
C THR A 343 -16.71 34.90 -16.20
N PRO A 344 -15.82 34.36 -15.35
CA PRO A 344 -14.85 33.34 -15.75
C PRO A 344 -15.55 32.05 -16.21
N THR A 345 -15.03 31.43 -17.26
CA THR A 345 -15.46 30.11 -17.75
C THR A 345 -14.55 29.03 -17.17
N ILE A 346 -15.10 27.99 -16.53
CA ILE A 346 -14.30 26.91 -15.93
C ILE A 346 -14.02 25.85 -17.00
N LYS A 347 -12.75 25.48 -17.20
CA LYS A 347 -12.32 24.27 -17.93
C LYS A 347 -11.65 23.29 -16.96
N ILE A 348 -11.72 21.99 -17.23
CA ILE A 348 -11.21 20.94 -16.32
C ILE A 348 -10.36 19.96 -17.13
N GLU A 349 -9.12 19.73 -16.70
CA GLU A 349 -8.13 18.87 -17.36
C GLU A 349 -7.26 18.18 -16.31
N GLY A 350 -7.15 16.84 -16.30
CA GLY A 350 -6.41 16.07 -15.28
C GLY A 350 -5.03 15.56 -15.75
N GLN A 351 -4.22 14.98 -14.85
CA GLN A 351 -2.97 14.31 -15.24
C GLN A 351 -2.57 13.19 -14.26
N LEU A 352 -2.41 11.96 -14.75
CA LEU A 352 -1.95 10.83 -13.93
C LEU A 352 -0.44 10.96 -13.59
N VAL A 353 -0.03 10.84 -12.32
CA VAL A 353 1.40 10.83 -11.89
C VAL A 353 1.64 9.94 -10.66
N GLU A 354 2.79 9.28 -10.60
CA GLU A 354 3.18 8.33 -9.55
C GLU A 354 3.18 8.88 -8.10
N TRP A 355 3.03 8.01 -7.09
CA TRP A 355 2.75 8.37 -5.67
C TRP A 355 3.87 9.01 -4.89
N ASP A 356 5.11 8.62 -5.15
CA ASP A 356 6.30 9.13 -4.46
C ASP A 356 7.11 10.09 -5.32
N TYR A 357 6.41 10.98 -6.02
CA TYR A 357 7.08 11.90 -6.91
C TYR A 357 7.78 13.04 -6.16
N LYS A 358 9.09 12.86 -5.91
CA LYS A 358 9.99 13.89 -5.38
C LYS A 358 10.70 14.77 -6.43
N GLY A 359 10.26 14.85 -7.69
CA GLY A 359 10.84 15.90 -8.53
C GLY A 359 10.35 16.03 -9.95
N THR A 360 9.54 17.06 -10.25
CA THR A 360 9.24 17.64 -11.59
C THR A 360 9.15 16.70 -12.81
N SER A 361 7.92 16.30 -13.19
CA SER A 361 7.60 15.65 -14.48
C SER A 361 6.66 16.61 -15.18
N THR A 362 7.26 17.61 -15.79
CA THR A 362 6.62 18.47 -16.77
C THR A 362 6.65 17.69 -18.07
N VAL A 363 5.51 17.13 -18.48
CA VAL A 363 5.32 16.78 -19.88
C VAL A 363 4.66 17.99 -20.50
N VAL A 364 5.47 18.80 -21.17
CA VAL A 364 4.99 19.76 -22.17
C VAL A 364 5.12 19.00 -23.48
N ILE A 365 4.00 18.74 -24.13
CA ILE A 365 3.95 18.45 -25.56
C ILE A 365 3.15 19.61 -26.14
N GLU A 366 3.78 20.29 -27.10
CA GLU A 366 3.30 21.51 -27.76
C GLU A 366 1.97 21.33 -28.48
#